data_AF-A0A5A5T8G0-F1
#
_entry.id   AF-A0A5A5T8G0-F1
#
_cell.length_a   1.000
_cell.length_b   1.000
_cell.length_c   1.000
_cell.angle_alpha   90.00
_cell.angle_beta   90.00
_cell.angle_gamma   90.00
#
_symmetry.space_group_name_H-M   'P 1'
#
loop_
_entity.id
_entity.type
_entity.pdbx_description
1 polymer ?
#
loop_
_entity_poly.entity_id
_entity_poly.type
_entity_poly.pdbx_seq_one_letter_code
_entity_poly.pdbx_strand_id
1 'polypeptide(L)'
;MSQQNPPQGNDLPVHARERLSAMRNDSTHQGLFTSDLSVNEFLLVREAGFDPVGLVVGSSIYHIGYQMANWGQNQEMDVLTQAMYHARELAMTRMEEEANALGADGIVGVRLEVTRHEWGESLAEFVAIGTAIRSRSGQHFRNAHNMPFTSDLSGQDFWTLLRAGYRPVGMVMGNCVYHVSRQGLGQWFNRVGRNVEMTNYTQALYDARELSMERMQAEATSLRAQGVVGAKIVEGSHGWGSHVIEFFAVGTAVISVSDDHEIQPPTMSLLLND
;
A
#
# COMPACT_ATOMS: atom_id res chain seq x y z
N MET A 1 -22.38 -0.67 19.39
CA MET A 1 -23.36 -0.89 18.30
C MET A 1 -22.63 -1.62 17.20
N SER A 2 -23.03 -2.86 16.95
CA SER A 2 -22.46 -3.76 15.94
C SER A 2 -22.70 -3.20 14.54
N GLN A 3 -21.65 -2.65 13.91
CA GLN A 3 -21.66 -2.28 12.50
C GLN A 3 -21.68 -3.56 11.67
N GLN A 4 -22.78 -3.76 10.94
CA GLN A 4 -22.89 -4.79 9.92
C GLN A 4 -22.00 -4.39 8.74
N ASN A 5 -21.09 -5.27 8.33
CA ASN A 5 -20.35 -5.10 7.08
C ASN A 5 -21.35 -4.95 5.91
N PRO A 6 -21.17 -3.98 5.00
CA PRO A 6 -21.99 -3.88 3.82
C PRO A 6 -21.76 -5.12 2.91
N PRO A 7 -22.77 -5.54 2.13
CA PRO A 7 -22.67 -6.71 1.27
C PRO A 7 -21.62 -6.49 0.17
N GLN A 8 -20.58 -7.33 0.20
CA GLN A 8 -19.53 -7.38 -0.82
C GLN A 8 -20.15 -7.75 -2.18
N GLY A 9 -19.97 -6.88 -3.19
CA GLY A 9 -20.30 -7.20 -4.59
C GLY A 9 -21.19 -6.22 -5.36
N ASN A 10 -21.61 -5.09 -4.78
CA ASN A 10 -22.43 -4.10 -5.51
C ASN A 10 -21.89 -2.67 -5.55
N ASP A 11 -20.66 -2.41 -5.10
CA ASP A 11 -20.08 -1.05 -5.05
C ASP A 11 -19.21 -0.70 -6.29
N LEU A 12 -19.03 -1.63 -7.24
CA LEU A 12 -18.28 -1.36 -8.47
C LEU A 12 -19.06 -0.45 -9.43
N PRO A 13 -18.45 0.65 -9.94
CA PRO A 13 -19.06 1.51 -10.94
C PRO A 13 -19.47 0.75 -12.22
N VAL A 14 -20.53 1.21 -12.89
CA VAL A 14 -21.08 0.54 -14.09
C VAL A 14 -20.02 0.34 -15.18
N HIS A 15 -19.25 1.39 -15.51
CA HIS A 15 -18.20 1.30 -16.52
C HIS A 15 -17.06 0.34 -16.13
N ALA A 16 -16.76 0.22 -14.83
CA ALA A 16 -15.82 -0.78 -14.35
C ALA A 16 -16.37 -2.18 -14.66
N ARG A 17 -17.63 -2.46 -14.31
CA ARG A 17 -18.26 -3.77 -14.60
C ARG A 17 -18.29 -4.10 -16.08
N GLU A 18 -18.63 -3.14 -16.94
CA GLU A 18 -18.62 -3.29 -18.41
C GLU A 18 -17.23 -3.66 -18.92
N ARG A 19 -16.19 -2.90 -18.53
CA ARG A 19 -14.79 -3.17 -18.87
C ARG A 19 -14.37 -4.57 -18.42
N LEU A 20 -14.61 -4.92 -17.15
CA LEU A 20 -14.22 -6.21 -16.58
C LEU A 20 -14.91 -7.38 -17.30
N SER A 21 -16.17 -7.20 -17.72
CA SER A 21 -16.90 -8.19 -18.50
C SER A 21 -16.27 -8.44 -19.88
N ALA A 22 -15.76 -7.39 -20.54
CA ALA A 22 -15.08 -7.51 -21.83
C ALA A 22 -13.67 -8.11 -21.71
N MET A 23 -13.02 -7.97 -20.54
CA MET A 23 -11.68 -8.52 -20.28
C MET A 23 -11.70 -9.98 -19.82
N ARG A 24 -12.87 -10.52 -19.44
CA ARG A 24 -13.01 -11.93 -19.07
C ARG A 24 -12.82 -12.82 -20.30
N ASN A 25 -11.87 -13.75 -20.19
CA ASN A 25 -11.72 -14.83 -21.17
C ASN A 25 -12.99 -15.69 -21.17
N ASP A 26 -13.65 -15.79 -22.31
CA ASP A 26 -14.66 -16.79 -22.59
C ASP A 26 -14.07 -17.84 -23.55
N SER A 27 -14.66 -19.01 -23.55
CA SER A 27 -14.41 -20.15 -24.45
C SER A 27 -14.32 -19.78 -25.95
N THR A 28 -14.81 -18.62 -26.36
CA THR A 28 -14.80 -18.15 -27.76
C THR A 28 -13.84 -16.98 -28.04
N HIS A 29 -13.41 -16.23 -27.03
CA HIS A 29 -12.62 -15.00 -27.19
C HIS A 29 -11.58 -14.87 -26.07
N GLN A 30 -10.31 -14.72 -26.44
CA GLN A 30 -9.28 -14.23 -25.52
C GLN A 30 -9.50 -12.74 -25.30
N GLY A 31 -9.89 -12.37 -24.08
CA GLY A 31 -10.03 -10.98 -23.68
C GLY A 31 -8.66 -10.28 -23.71
N LEU A 32 -8.62 -9.07 -24.25
CA LEU A 32 -7.45 -8.21 -24.14
C LEU A 32 -7.30 -7.77 -22.67
N PHE A 33 -6.07 -7.73 -22.17
CA PHE A 33 -5.78 -7.17 -20.85
C PHE A 33 -4.96 -5.88 -20.97
N THR A 34 -5.15 -4.97 -20.02
CA THR A 34 -4.26 -3.84 -19.77
C THR A 34 -3.44 -4.14 -18.50
N SER A 35 -2.28 -3.50 -18.36
CA SER A 35 -1.37 -3.73 -17.24
C SER A 35 -0.48 -2.49 -17.07
N ASP A 36 -0.10 -2.19 -15.84
CA ASP A 36 0.87 -1.15 -15.51
C ASP A 36 2.31 -1.66 -15.30
N LEU A 37 2.51 -2.97 -15.42
CA LEU A 37 3.83 -3.61 -15.46
C LEU A 37 4.65 -3.10 -16.65
N SER A 38 5.94 -2.84 -16.42
CA SER A 38 6.91 -2.69 -17.50
C SER A 38 7.08 -4.00 -18.29
N VAL A 39 7.75 -3.93 -19.45
CA VAL A 39 8.00 -5.11 -20.30
C VAL A 39 8.76 -6.21 -19.53
N ASN A 40 9.76 -5.84 -18.73
CA ASN A 40 10.53 -6.80 -17.95
C ASN A 40 9.67 -7.46 -16.87
N GLU A 41 8.90 -6.65 -16.15
CA GLU A 41 7.98 -7.15 -15.12
C GLU A 41 6.92 -8.08 -15.71
N PHE A 42 6.36 -7.74 -16.87
CA PHE A 42 5.42 -8.59 -17.58
C PHE A 42 6.01 -9.98 -17.86
N LEU A 43 7.22 -10.04 -18.42
CA LEU A 43 7.87 -11.32 -18.75
C LEU A 43 8.18 -12.13 -17.49
N LEU A 44 8.66 -11.49 -16.43
CA LEU A 44 9.02 -12.15 -15.18
C LEU A 44 7.79 -12.65 -14.40
N VAL A 45 6.69 -11.91 -14.37
CA VAL A 45 5.42 -12.38 -13.80
C VAL A 45 4.93 -13.65 -14.53
N ARG A 46 5.06 -13.68 -15.86
CA ARG A 46 4.73 -14.87 -16.65
C ARG A 46 5.65 -16.04 -16.35
N GLU A 47 6.95 -15.80 -16.29
CA GLU A 47 7.93 -16.81 -15.90
C GLU A 47 7.66 -17.38 -14.51
N ALA A 48 7.25 -16.54 -13.55
CA ALA A 48 6.83 -16.95 -12.21
C ALA A 48 5.56 -17.83 -12.18
N GLY A 49 4.91 -18.05 -13.32
CA GLY A 49 3.75 -18.92 -13.44
C GLY A 49 2.41 -18.19 -13.43
N PHE A 50 2.40 -16.86 -13.55
CA PHE A 50 1.18 -16.05 -13.49
C PHE A 50 0.89 -15.33 -14.81
N ASP A 51 -0.37 -15.30 -15.24
CA ASP A 51 -0.80 -14.47 -16.36
C ASP A 51 -1.48 -13.19 -15.83
N PRO A 52 -1.09 -12.00 -16.32
CA PRO A 52 -1.84 -10.78 -16.09
C PRO A 52 -3.26 -10.89 -16.65
N VAL A 53 -4.24 -10.44 -15.87
CA VAL A 53 -5.66 -10.51 -16.24
C VAL A 53 -6.31 -9.12 -16.35
N GLY A 54 -5.66 -8.08 -15.86
CA GLY A 54 -6.09 -6.70 -16.09
C GLY A 54 -5.52 -5.68 -15.12
N LEU A 55 -5.51 -4.42 -15.55
CA LEU A 55 -5.30 -3.28 -14.67
C LEU A 55 -6.54 -3.12 -13.79
N VAL A 56 -6.32 -3.02 -12.49
CA VAL A 56 -7.38 -2.81 -11.50
C VAL A 56 -7.15 -1.49 -10.79
N VAL A 57 -8.25 -0.80 -10.52
CA VAL A 57 -8.23 0.52 -9.91
C VAL A 57 -9.32 0.60 -8.85
N GLY A 58 -9.00 1.20 -7.71
CA GLY A 58 -9.97 1.64 -6.72
C GLY A 58 -9.73 3.11 -6.39
N SER A 59 -10.79 3.90 -6.31
CA SER A 59 -10.70 5.31 -5.91
C SER A 59 -11.65 5.59 -4.75
N SER A 60 -11.25 6.48 -3.86
CA SER A 60 -12.03 7.01 -2.75
C SER A 60 -11.80 8.51 -2.64
N ILE A 61 -12.86 9.31 -2.84
CA ILE A 61 -12.83 10.73 -2.53
C ILE A 61 -13.33 10.89 -1.10
N TYR A 62 -12.46 11.39 -0.23
CA TYR A 62 -12.72 11.49 1.19
C TYR A 62 -12.76 12.95 1.63
N HIS A 63 -13.78 13.29 2.42
CA HIS A 63 -13.84 14.56 3.11
C HIS A 63 -13.08 14.46 4.43
N ILE A 64 -11.92 15.11 4.49
CA ILE A 64 -11.05 15.12 5.64
C ILE A 64 -11.54 16.21 6.60
N GLY A 65 -12.07 15.76 7.74
CA GLY A 65 -12.54 16.65 8.80
C GLY A 65 -11.42 17.53 9.37
N TYR A 66 -11.82 18.68 9.92
CA TYR A 66 -10.90 19.55 10.63
C TYR A 66 -10.65 19.02 12.06
N GLN A 67 -9.38 18.86 12.45
CA GLN A 67 -8.98 18.62 13.83
C GLN A 67 -8.12 19.79 14.32
N MET A 68 -8.54 20.42 15.42
CA MET A 68 -7.74 21.49 16.02
C MET A 68 -6.57 20.87 16.79
N ALA A 69 -5.35 21.10 16.32
CA ALA A 69 -4.15 20.69 17.03
C ALA A 69 -3.95 21.53 18.30
N ASN A 70 -3.42 20.92 19.37
CA ASN A 70 -2.96 21.67 20.52
C ASN A 70 -1.58 22.28 20.21
N TRP A 71 -1.52 23.61 20.06
CA TRP A 71 -0.32 24.30 19.59
C TRP A 71 0.87 24.19 20.53
N GLY A 72 0.64 23.88 21.81
CA GLY A 72 1.69 23.74 22.82
C GLY A 72 2.20 22.31 23.03
N GLN A 73 1.66 21.31 22.31
CA GLN A 73 1.99 19.91 22.55
C GLN A 73 2.23 19.13 21.25
N ASN A 74 3.22 18.25 21.31
CA ASN A 74 3.45 17.21 20.31
C ASN A 74 2.41 16.11 20.54
N GLN A 75 1.64 15.76 19.51
CA GLN A 75 0.59 14.75 19.65
C GLN A 75 0.18 14.18 18.29
N GLU A 76 -0.32 12.95 18.31
CA GLU A 76 -1.00 12.36 17.17
C GLU A 76 -2.33 13.10 16.90
N MET A 77 -2.65 13.28 15.62
CA MET A 77 -3.93 13.76 15.13
C MET A 77 -4.84 12.58 14.82
N ASP A 78 -5.39 11.92 15.85
CA ASP A 78 -6.14 10.66 15.69
C ASP A 78 -7.25 10.73 14.64
N VAL A 79 -8.01 11.83 14.56
CA VAL A 79 -9.09 11.97 13.58
C VAL A 79 -8.54 11.99 12.16
N LEU A 80 -7.44 12.72 11.94
CA LEU A 80 -6.77 12.75 10.65
C LEU A 80 -6.11 11.41 10.32
N THR A 81 -5.41 10.78 11.27
CA THR A 81 -4.84 9.44 11.11
C THR A 81 -5.92 8.46 10.64
N GLN A 82 -7.03 8.38 11.36
CA GLN A 82 -8.11 7.44 11.06
C GLN A 82 -8.77 7.74 9.71
N ALA A 83 -9.00 9.02 9.38
CA ALA A 83 -9.53 9.40 8.07
C ALA A 83 -8.61 8.96 6.92
N MET A 84 -7.31 9.19 7.07
CA MET A 84 -6.30 8.81 6.07
C MET A 84 -6.14 7.30 5.92
N TYR A 85 -6.26 6.55 7.02
CA TYR A 85 -6.26 5.09 6.99
C TYR A 85 -7.49 4.57 6.25
N HIS A 86 -8.68 4.99 6.67
CA HIS A 86 -9.93 4.49 6.15
C HIS A 86 -10.13 4.86 4.66
N ALA A 87 -9.67 6.03 4.24
CA ALA A 87 -9.73 6.42 2.84
C ALA A 87 -8.88 5.51 1.93
N ARG A 88 -7.69 5.10 2.39
CA ARG A 88 -6.84 4.12 1.69
C ARG A 88 -7.46 2.73 1.70
N GLU A 89 -8.00 2.31 2.84
CA GLU A 89 -8.69 1.03 2.99
C GLU A 89 -9.85 0.89 1.99
N LEU A 90 -10.66 1.94 1.82
CA LEU A 90 -11.75 1.97 0.83
C LEU A 90 -11.24 1.86 -0.61
N ALA A 91 -10.17 2.59 -0.96
CA ALA A 91 -9.57 2.50 -2.30
C ALA A 91 -9.01 1.09 -2.57
N MET A 92 -8.31 0.50 -1.61
CA MET A 92 -7.79 -0.87 -1.70
C MET A 92 -8.92 -1.90 -1.84
N THR A 93 -9.96 -1.80 -1.02
CA THR A 93 -11.11 -2.71 -1.07
C THR A 93 -11.76 -2.73 -2.45
N ARG A 94 -11.98 -1.56 -3.06
CA ARG A 94 -12.56 -1.46 -4.40
C ARG A 94 -11.67 -2.06 -5.49
N MET A 95 -10.36 -1.84 -5.40
CA MET A 95 -9.38 -2.46 -6.31
C MET A 95 -9.38 -3.99 -6.18
N GLU A 96 -9.43 -4.51 -4.94
CA GLU A 96 -9.53 -5.95 -4.67
C GLU A 96 -10.84 -6.55 -5.20
N GLU A 97 -11.96 -5.84 -5.10
CA GLU A 97 -13.23 -6.26 -5.68
C GLU A 97 -13.15 -6.37 -7.21
N GLU A 98 -12.52 -5.42 -7.90
CA GLU A 98 -12.27 -5.51 -9.34
C GLU A 98 -11.43 -6.73 -9.69
N ALA A 99 -10.31 -6.95 -8.98
CA ALA A 99 -9.45 -8.10 -9.20
C ALA A 99 -10.16 -9.43 -8.94
N ASN A 100 -10.99 -9.48 -7.89
CA ASN A 100 -11.80 -10.64 -7.57
C ASN A 100 -12.81 -10.94 -8.68
N ALA A 101 -13.44 -9.91 -9.26
CA ALA A 101 -14.36 -10.06 -10.39
C ALA A 101 -13.66 -10.61 -11.65
N LEU A 102 -12.37 -10.32 -11.86
CA LEU A 102 -11.54 -10.91 -12.92
C LEU A 102 -11.12 -12.36 -12.64
N GLY A 103 -11.40 -12.89 -11.44
CA GLY A 103 -10.94 -14.20 -11.02
C GLY A 103 -9.42 -14.24 -10.78
N ALA A 104 -8.84 -13.11 -10.38
CA ALA A 104 -7.42 -13.03 -10.04
C ALA A 104 -7.10 -13.82 -8.76
N ASP A 105 -5.85 -14.23 -8.63
CA ASP A 105 -5.29 -14.77 -7.40
C ASP A 105 -4.56 -13.70 -6.59
N GLY A 106 -4.09 -12.63 -7.24
CA GLY A 106 -3.50 -11.48 -6.57
C GLY A 106 -3.33 -10.27 -7.46
N ILE A 107 -2.77 -9.22 -6.87
CA ILE A 107 -2.47 -7.93 -7.49
C ILE A 107 -1.02 -7.60 -7.14
N VAL A 108 -0.22 -7.28 -8.15
CA VAL A 108 1.19 -6.90 -8.01
C VAL A 108 1.41 -5.48 -8.50
N GLY A 109 2.52 -4.87 -8.08
CA GLY A 109 2.85 -3.48 -8.43
C GLY A 109 1.87 -2.47 -7.84
N VAL A 110 1.22 -2.79 -6.71
CA VAL A 110 0.22 -1.90 -6.12
C VAL A 110 0.85 -0.58 -5.72
N ARG A 111 0.24 0.51 -6.18
CA ARG A 111 0.58 1.89 -5.81
C ARG A 111 -0.63 2.56 -5.18
N LEU A 112 -0.37 3.28 -4.09
CA LEU A 112 -1.35 4.14 -3.43
C LEU A 112 -0.95 5.59 -3.64
N GLU A 113 -1.84 6.35 -4.27
CA GLU A 113 -1.66 7.76 -4.56
C GLU A 113 -2.69 8.58 -3.80
N VAL A 114 -2.25 9.73 -3.28
CA VAL A 114 -3.13 10.70 -2.62
C VAL A 114 -3.01 12.01 -3.37
N THR A 115 -4.10 12.44 -3.99
CA THR A 115 -4.17 13.68 -4.75
C THR A 115 -5.19 14.60 -4.12
N ARG A 116 -4.82 15.86 -3.91
CA ARG A 116 -5.79 16.92 -3.58
C ARG A 116 -6.14 17.66 -4.85
N HIS A 117 -7.42 17.65 -5.19
CA HIS A 117 -7.95 18.44 -6.30
C HIS A 117 -8.38 19.81 -5.81
N GLU A 118 -8.41 20.80 -6.71
CA GLU A 118 -8.86 22.17 -6.42
C GLU A 118 -10.36 22.27 -6.06
N TRP A 119 -11.09 21.15 -6.05
CA TRP A 119 -12.53 21.07 -5.77
C TRP A 119 -12.90 21.38 -4.32
N GLY A 120 -11.93 21.40 -3.39
CA GLY A 120 -12.09 21.91 -2.03
C GLY A 120 -10.92 21.53 -1.13
N GLU A 121 -10.47 22.45 -0.27
CA GLU A 121 -9.30 22.25 0.62
C GLU A 121 -9.41 21.04 1.58
N SER A 122 -10.64 20.57 1.84
CA SER A 122 -10.95 19.42 2.69
C SER A 122 -11.17 18.11 1.94
N LEU A 123 -11.05 18.08 0.61
CA LEU A 123 -11.22 16.87 -0.21
C LEU A 123 -9.87 16.31 -0.65
N ALA A 124 -9.69 15.01 -0.50
CA ALA A 124 -8.57 14.28 -1.08
C ALA A 124 -9.08 13.02 -1.80
N GLU A 125 -8.52 12.75 -2.96
CA GLU A 125 -8.70 11.51 -3.69
C GLU A 125 -7.58 10.53 -3.33
N PHE A 126 -7.96 9.31 -3.01
CA PHE A 126 -7.08 8.18 -2.75
C PHE A 126 -7.28 7.18 -3.87
N VAL A 127 -6.22 6.84 -4.59
CA VAL A 127 -6.28 5.91 -5.71
C VAL A 127 -5.33 4.75 -5.45
N ALA A 128 -5.86 3.53 -5.52
CA ALA A 128 -5.12 2.28 -5.55
C ALA A 128 -5.09 1.75 -6.99
N ILE A 129 -3.91 1.46 -7.51
CA ILE A 129 -3.71 0.94 -8.87
C ILE A 129 -2.75 -0.23 -8.82
N GLY A 130 -3.02 -1.29 -9.58
CA GLY A 130 -2.06 -2.36 -9.81
C GLY A 130 -2.51 -3.30 -10.92
N THR A 131 -1.70 -4.33 -11.17
CA THR A 131 -2.03 -5.36 -12.17
C THR A 131 -2.50 -6.63 -11.48
N ALA A 132 -3.74 -7.03 -11.77
CA ALA A 132 -4.30 -8.29 -11.32
C ALA A 132 -3.68 -9.45 -12.11
N ILE A 133 -3.30 -10.51 -11.42
CA ILE A 133 -2.64 -11.70 -11.96
C ILE A 133 -3.32 -12.98 -11.49
N ARG A 134 -3.22 -14.03 -12.32
CA ARG A 134 -3.81 -15.34 -12.06
C ARG A 134 -2.80 -16.44 -12.30
N SER A 135 -2.76 -17.42 -11.41
CA SER A 135 -1.84 -18.55 -11.53
C SER A 135 -2.24 -19.47 -12.69
N ARG A 136 -1.25 -19.94 -13.44
CA ARG A 136 -1.43 -20.92 -14.53
C ARG A 136 -1.61 -22.34 -14.02
N SER A 137 -1.08 -22.66 -12.84
CA SER A 137 -1.04 -24.04 -12.31
C SER A 137 -2.38 -24.55 -11.77
N GLY A 138 -3.42 -23.70 -11.75
CA GLY A 138 -4.73 -24.01 -11.17
C GLY A 138 -4.74 -24.04 -9.63
N GLN A 139 -3.58 -23.83 -8.99
CA GLN A 139 -3.49 -23.60 -7.55
C GLN A 139 -3.87 -22.15 -7.26
N HIS A 140 -4.78 -21.92 -6.30
CA HIS A 140 -5.16 -20.58 -5.89
C HIS A 140 -4.13 -19.98 -4.93
N PHE A 141 -3.57 -18.83 -5.31
CA PHE A 141 -2.65 -18.06 -4.49
C PHE A 141 -3.38 -16.99 -3.68
N ARG A 142 -4.68 -17.14 -3.45
CA ARG A 142 -5.47 -16.18 -2.66
C ARG A 142 -4.98 -16.07 -1.22
N ASN A 143 -5.34 -14.98 -0.56
CA ASN A 143 -5.01 -14.73 0.85
C ASN A 143 -5.89 -15.57 1.79
N ALA A 144 -5.69 -15.43 3.10
CA ALA A 144 -6.42 -16.19 4.13
C ALA A 144 -7.95 -15.95 4.12
N HIS A 145 -8.42 -14.88 3.49
CA HIS A 145 -9.83 -14.52 3.34
C HIS A 145 -10.42 -14.95 2.01
N ASN A 146 -9.69 -15.76 1.22
CA ASN A 146 -10.05 -16.15 -0.13
C ASN A 146 -10.25 -14.94 -1.07
N MET A 147 -9.57 -13.83 -0.80
CA MET A 147 -9.47 -12.66 -1.68
C MET A 147 -8.15 -12.68 -2.44
N PRO A 148 -8.05 -11.98 -3.59
CA PRO A 148 -6.75 -11.79 -4.24
C PRO A 148 -5.75 -11.21 -3.25
N PHE A 149 -4.52 -11.75 -3.17
CA PHE A 149 -3.49 -11.08 -2.37
C PHE A 149 -3.13 -9.73 -2.98
N THR A 150 -2.66 -8.79 -2.17
CA THR A 150 -2.11 -7.52 -2.63
C THR A 150 -0.61 -7.46 -2.36
N SER A 151 0.13 -6.74 -3.20
CA SER A 151 1.58 -6.63 -3.09
C SER A 151 2.04 -5.33 -3.75
N ASP A 152 2.78 -4.51 -3.02
CA ASP A 152 3.39 -3.29 -3.54
C ASP A 152 4.71 -3.55 -4.29
N LEU A 153 5.18 -4.80 -4.26
CA LEU A 153 6.37 -5.25 -5.00
C LEU A 153 6.20 -5.10 -6.50
N SER A 154 7.28 -4.70 -7.17
CA SER A 154 7.40 -4.75 -8.63
C SER A 154 7.26 -6.19 -9.14
N GLY A 155 6.96 -6.38 -10.42
CA GLY A 155 6.94 -7.72 -11.01
C GLY A 155 8.28 -8.46 -10.92
N GLN A 156 9.40 -7.72 -10.88
CA GLN A 156 10.74 -8.28 -10.73
C GLN A 156 11.00 -8.78 -9.30
N ASP A 157 10.61 -7.98 -8.31
CA ASP A 157 10.73 -8.35 -6.89
C ASP A 157 9.79 -9.49 -6.55
N PHE A 158 8.56 -9.47 -7.09
CA PHE A 158 7.59 -10.57 -6.96
C PHE A 158 8.14 -11.89 -7.52
N TRP A 159 8.72 -11.87 -8.73
CA TRP A 159 9.38 -13.05 -9.31
C TRP A 159 10.54 -13.53 -8.44
N THR A 160 11.37 -12.61 -7.95
CA THR A 160 12.53 -12.94 -7.10
C THR A 160 12.07 -13.57 -5.79
N LEU A 161 11.05 -13.00 -5.16
CA LEU A 161 10.45 -13.48 -3.92
C LEU A 161 9.91 -14.91 -4.07
N LEU A 162 9.12 -15.18 -5.11
CA LEU A 162 8.59 -16.50 -5.41
C LEU A 162 9.67 -17.53 -5.71
N ARG A 163 10.68 -17.15 -6.49
CA ARG A 163 11.83 -18.03 -6.79
C ARG A 163 12.65 -18.34 -5.55
N ALA A 164 12.72 -17.39 -4.63
CA ALA A 164 13.27 -17.56 -3.31
C ALA A 164 12.27 -18.19 -2.33
N GLY A 165 11.23 -18.91 -2.78
CA GLY A 165 10.37 -19.72 -1.91
C GLY A 165 9.49 -18.97 -0.92
N TYR A 166 9.29 -17.67 -1.10
CA TYR A 166 8.33 -16.86 -0.35
C TYR A 166 7.18 -16.44 -1.25
N ARG A 167 6.00 -16.22 -0.69
CA ARG A 167 4.87 -15.64 -1.42
C ARG A 167 4.23 -14.49 -0.65
N PRO A 168 3.70 -13.49 -1.36
CA PRO A 168 2.90 -12.45 -0.73
C PRO A 168 1.57 -13.02 -0.22
N VAL A 169 1.08 -12.42 0.86
CA VAL A 169 -0.25 -12.70 1.43
C VAL A 169 -1.13 -11.44 1.53
N GLY A 170 -0.52 -10.26 1.48
CA GLY A 170 -1.23 -8.98 1.44
C GLY A 170 -0.27 -7.81 1.54
N MET A 171 -0.68 -6.67 1.00
CA MET A 171 -0.05 -5.38 1.25
C MET A 171 -0.52 -4.90 2.60
N VAL A 172 0.40 -4.44 3.43
CA VAL A 172 0.14 -3.96 4.78
C VAL A 172 0.57 -2.52 4.89
N MET A 173 -0.13 -1.75 5.72
CA MET A 173 0.12 -0.34 5.91
C MET A 173 -0.11 0.10 7.35
N GLY A 174 0.51 1.22 7.68
CA GLY A 174 0.27 1.92 8.93
C GLY A 174 0.57 3.39 8.74
N ASN A 175 -0.27 4.27 9.26
CA ASN A 175 -0.06 5.70 9.18
C ASN A 175 -0.11 6.34 10.56
N CYS A 176 0.51 7.51 10.67
CA CYS A 176 0.43 8.39 11.82
C CYS A 176 0.48 9.83 11.32
N VAL A 177 -0.61 10.58 11.49
CA VAL A 177 -0.62 12.03 11.26
C VAL A 177 -0.26 12.70 12.57
N TYR A 178 0.86 13.41 12.59
CA TYR A 178 1.43 13.95 13.82
C TYR A 178 1.56 15.47 13.77
N HIS A 179 1.18 16.13 14.86
CA HIS A 179 1.38 17.56 15.04
C HIS A 179 2.64 17.83 15.86
N VAL A 180 3.55 18.64 15.33
CA VAL A 180 4.77 19.05 16.01
C VAL A 180 4.64 20.48 16.51
N SER A 181 4.66 20.66 17.83
CA SER A 181 4.51 21.97 18.46
C SER A 181 5.67 22.92 18.11
N ARG A 182 5.36 24.23 18.11
CA ARG A 182 6.38 25.27 17.98
C ARG A 182 7.07 25.48 19.33
N GLN A 183 8.38 25.63 19.34
CA GLN A 183 9.08 26.07 20.56
C GLN A 183 8.61 27.45 21.00
N GLY A 184 8.40 27.62 22.30
CA GLY A 184 8.18 28.94 22.89
C GLY A 184 9.40 29.85 22.69
N LEU A 185 9.15 31.16 22.57
CA LEU A 185 10.17 32.21 22.34
C LEU A 185 11.40 32.11 23.26
N GLY A 186 11.23 31.68 24.52
CA GLY A 186 12.32 31.54 25.48
C GLY A 186 13.33 30.41 25.16
N GLN A 187 12.90 29.29 24.57
CA GLN A 187 13.82 28.23 24.15
C GLN A 187 14.59 28.61 22.86
N TRP A 188 13.95 29.39 21.99
CA TRP A 188 14.57 29.95 20.80
C TRP A 188 15.71 30.91 21.15
N PHE A 189 15.49 31.86 22.08
CA PHE A 189 16.51 32.82 22.54
C PHE A 189 17.77 32.15 23.10
N ASN A 190 17.63 31.04 23.83
CA ASN A 190 18.77 30.29 24.41
C ASN A 190 19.60 29.50 23.38
N ARG A 191 19.20 29.49 22.10
CA ARG A 191 19.80 28.66 21.04
C ARG A 191 20.24 29.46 19.81
N VAL A 192 19.97 30.77 19.77
CA VAL A 192 20.47 31.65 18.71
C VAL A 192 22.01 31.59 18.66
N GLY A 193 22.57 31.16 17.52
CA GLY A 193 24.01 31.06 17.29
C GLY A 193 24.66 29.71 17.65
N ARG A 194 23.88 28.67 17.99
CA ARG A 194 24.40 27.33 18.30
C ARG A 194 23.75 26.26 17.40
N ASN A 195 24.57 25.44 16.75
CA ASN A 195 24.10 24.23 16.06
C ASN A 195 23.90 23.12 17.11
N VAL A 196 22.66 22.82 17.46
CA VAL A 196 22.29 21.76 18.41
C VAL A 196 21.08 21.00 17.92
N GLU A 197 21.00 19.72 18.25
CA GLU A 197 19.85 18.89 17.92
C GLU A 197 18.58 19.45 18.58
N MET A 198 17.49 19.48 17.82
CA MET A 198 16.18 19.85 18.35
C MET A 198 15.46 18.61 18.89
N THR A 199 15.95 18.06 20.01
CA THR A 199 15.52 16.76 20.57
C THR A 199 14.00 16.59 20.65
N ASN A 200 13.22 17.64 20.96
CA ASN A 200 11.76 17.55 20.99
C ASN A 200 11.12 17.29 19.61
N TYR A 201 11.67 17.86 18.54
CA TYR A 201 11.24 17.57 17.17
C TYR A 201 11.72 16.20 16.75
N THR A 202 12.99 15.89 17.03
CA THR A 202 13.56 14.59 16.71
C THR A 202 12.74 13.46 17.31
N GLN A 203 12.47 13.51 18.62
CA GLN A 203 11.70 12.48 19.33
C GLN A 203 10.27 12.39 18.80
N ALA A 204 9.58 13.52 18.58
CA ALA A 204 8.23 13.50 18.03
C ALA A 204 8.14 12.82 16.65
N LEU A 205 9.12 13.06 15.78
CA LEU A 205 9.17 12.41 14.47
C LEU A 205 9.59 10.93 14.58
N TYR A 206 10.42 10.56 15.56
CA TYR A 206 10.70 9.15 15.85
C TYR A 206 9.45 8.43 16.33
N ASP A 207 8.75 8.96 17.34
CA ASP A 207 7.52 8.39 17.88
C ASP A 207 6.47 8.17 16.78
N ALA A 208 6.29 9.16 15.89
CA ALA A 208 5.34 9.05 14.79
C ALA A 208 5.74 7.98 13.75
N ARG A 209 7.03 7.84 13.44
CA ARG A 209 7.52 6.76 12.56
C ARG A 209 7.31 5.39 13.20
N GLU A 210 7.71 5.23 14.44
CA GLU A 210 7.53 3.98 15.19
C GLU A 210 6.05 3.57 15.24
N LEU A 211 5.14 4.52 15.50
CA LEU A 211 3.71 4.22 15.55
C LEU A 211 3.15 3.77 14.21
N SER A 212 3.57 4.40 13.11
CA SER A 212 3.19 3.97 11.75
C SER A 212 3.73 2.56 11.44
N MET A 213 4.96 2.24 11.84
CA MET A 213 5.54 0.92 11.67
C MET A 213 4.86 -0.15 12.53
N GLU A 214 4.53 0.17 13.79
CA GLU A 214 3.82 -0.74 14.70
C GLU A 214 2.46 -1.13 14.12
N ARG A 215 1.72 -0.18 13.57
CA ARG A 215 0.42 -0.43 12.90
C ARG A 215 0.56 -1.32 11.66
N MET A 216 1.57 -1.07 10.82
CA MET A 216 1.88 -1.93 9.67
C MET A 216 2.22 -3.36 10.10
N GLN A 217 3.00 -3.53 11.17
CA GLN A 217 3.33 -4.85 11.73
C GLN A 217 2.10 -5.54 12.35
N ALA A 218 1.19 -4.78 12.95
CA ALA A 218 -0.06 -5.32 13.47
C ALA A 218 -0.93 -5.89 12.33
N GLU A 219 -1.04 -5.20 11.19
CA GLU A 219 -1.71 -5.74 10.00
C GLU A 219 -1.03 -7.01 9.48
N ALA A 220 0.31 -7.02 9.39
CA ALA A 220 1.06 -8.22 8.97
C ALA A 220 0.81 -9.42 9.89
N THR A 221 0.72 -9.17 11.20
CA THR A 221 0.38 -10.18 12.20
C THR A 221 -1.03 -10.72 11.99
N SER A 222 -2.00 -9.88 11.64
CA SER A 222 -3.37 -10.29 11.33
C SER A 222 -3.44 -11.24 10.12
N LEU A 223 -2.52 -11.06 9.16
CA LEU A 223 -2.35 -11.92 7.99
C LEU A 223 -1.51 -13.17 8.27
N ARG A 224 -1.05 -13.38 9.51
CA ARG A 224 -0.13 -14.46 9.92
C ARG A 224 1.16 -14.48 9.09
N ALA A 225 1.64 -13.30 8.71
CA ALA A 225 2.86 -13.15 7.96
C ALA A 225 4.09 -13.51 8.82
N GLN A 226 5.14 -14.00 8.17
CA GLN A 226 6.45 -14.22 8.79
C GLN A 226 7.31 -12.95 8.79
N GLY A 227 7.03 -12.02 7.87
CA GLY A 227 7.71 -10.74 7.77
C GLY A 227 7.04 -9.82 6.76
N VAL A 228 7.55 -8.58 6.71
CA VAL A 228 7.18 -7.57 5.72
C VAL A 228 8.42 -7.23 4.91
N VAL A 229 8.36 -7.38 3.59
CA VAL A 229 9.43 -7.04 2.66
C VAL A 229 9.04 -5.83 1.82
N GLY A 230 10.03 -5.14 1.25
CA GLY A 230 9.78 -3.91 0.49
C GLY A 230 9.23 -2.76 1.35
N ALA A 231 9.39 -2.83 2.67
CA ALA A 231 8.88 -1.83 3.59
C ALA A 231 9.47 -0.44 3.30
N LYS A 232 8.61 0.55 3.18
CA LYS A 232 8.95 1.96 2.96
C LYS A 232 8.16 2.84 3.91
N ILE A 233 8.79 3.94 4.36
CA ILE A 233 8.14 5.00 5.13
C ILE A 233 8.18 6.25 4.28
N VAL A 234 7.00 6.82 4.03
CA VAL A 234 6.83 8.05 3.26
C VAL A 234 6.36 9.16 4.19
N GLU A 235 6.94 10.33 4.04
CA GLU A 235 6.60 11.53 4.82
C GLU A 235 5.85 12.52 3.93
N GLY A 236 4.70 13.01 4.40
CA GLY A 236 3.86 13.93 3.61
C GLY A 236 3.08 14.92 4.46
N SER A 237 3.22 16.22 4.18
CA SER A 237 2.47 17.30 4.88
C SER A 237 1.01 17.40 4.40
N HIS A 238 0.71 16.90 3.20
CA HIS A 238 -0.59 16.93 2.52
C HIS A 238 -1.27 18.32 2.44
N GLY A 239 -0.66 19.41 2.90
CA GLY A 239 -1.26 20.75 2.90
C GLY A 239 -2.10 21.08 4.15
N TRP A 240 -2.03 20.30 5.24
CA TRP A 240 -2.72 20.64 6.51
C TRP A 240 -2.00 21.67 7.39
N GLY A 241 -0.87 22.20 6.91
CA GLY A 241 -0.06 23.19 7.59
C GLY A 241 1.37 22.74 7.80
N SER A 242 2.25 23.70 8.11
CA SER A 242 3.71 23.46 8.23
C SER A 242 4.13 22.64 9.46
N HIS A 243 3.19 22.27 10.33
CA HIS A 243 3.43 21.57 11.60
C HIS A 243 2.65 20.26 11.72
N VAL A 244 2.02 19.80 10.63
CA VAL A 244 1.32 18.52 10.56
C VAL A 244 1.95 17.69 9.46
N ILE A 245 2.43 16.50 9.82
CA ILE A 245 3.16 15.58 8.94
C ILE A 245 2.52 14.20 9.08
N GLU A 246 2.17 13.58 7.96
CA GLU A 246 1.85 12.15 7.91
C GLU A 246 3.12 11.34 7.71
N PHE A 247 3.27 10.30 8.53
CA PHE A 247 4.16 9.17 8.28
C PHE A 247 3.31 8.01 7.81
N PHE A 248 3.63 7.48 6.63
CA PHE A 248 2.94 6.36 6.02
C PHE A 248 3.93 5.22 5.77
N ALA A 249 3.84 4.18 6.59
CA ALA A 249 4.56 2.93 6.44
C ALA A 249 3.73 1.96 5.59
N VAL A 250 4.37 1.30 4.64
CA VAL A 250 3.71 0.33 3.76
C VAL A 250 4.72 -0.71 3.27
N GLY A 251 4.25 -1.93 3.02
CA GLY A 251 5.07 -2.98 2.41
C GLY A 251 4.23 -4.22 2.11
N THR A 252 4.91 -5.32 1.76
CA THR A 252 4.28 -6.58 1.41
C THR A 252 4.53 -7.63 2.48
N ALA A 253 3.46 -8.12 3.09
CA ALA A 253 3.50 -9.23 4.03
C ALA A 253 3.70 -10.56 3.30
N VAL A 254 4.62 -11.40 3.81
CA VAL A 254 5.05 -12.64 3.16
C VAL A 254 5.04 -13.85 4.08
N ILE A 255 4.92 -15.03 3.49
CA ILE A 255 5.08 -16.34 4.14
C ILE A 255 6.01 -17.22 3.29
N SER A 256 6.69 -18.18 3.92
CA SER A 256 7.37 -19.26 3.20
C SER A 256 6.34 -20.16 2.49
N VAL A 257 6.67 -20.60 1.28
CA VAL A 257 5.88 -21.58 0.51
C VAL A 257 6.12 -23.00 1.04
N SER A 258 7.32 -23.25 1.56
CA SER A 258 7.70 -24.49 2.24
C SER A 258 8.76 -24.22 3.30
N ASP A 259 8.75 -24.98 4.39
CA ASP A 259 9.74 -24.84 5.47
C ASP A 259 11.16 -25.26 5.04
N ASP A 260 11.26 -26.12 4.03
CA ASP A 260 12.54 -26.68 3.54
C ASP A 260 13.08 -25.96 2.28
N HIS A 261 12.57 -24.76 1.97
CA HIS A 261 13.03 -24.06 0.78
C HIS A 261 14.45 -23.50 1.01
N GLU A 262 15.36 -23.72 0.05
CA GLU A 262 16.69 -23.11 0.05
C GLU A 262 16.73 -21.90 -0.90
N ILE A 263 17.28 -20.77 -0.43
CA ILE A 263 17.57 -19.60 -1.29
C ILE A 263 18.83 -19.93 -2.09
N GLN A 264 18.72 -19.96 -3.42
CA GLN A 264 19.89 -20.20 -4.28
C GLN A 264 20.93 -19.09 -4.08
N PRO A 265 22.22 -19.45 -3.92
CA PRO A 265 23.28 -18.45 -3.77
C PRO A 265 23.36 -17.59 -5.03
N PRO A 266 23.54 -16.26 -4.89
CA PRO A 266 23.65 -15.37 -6.04
C PRO A 266 24.91 -15.70 -6.85
N THR A 267 24.78 -15.78 -8.17
CA THR A 267 25.91 -15.96 -9.08
C THR A 267 26.54 -14.60 -9.35
N MET A 268 27.84 -14.44 -9.06
CA MET A 268 28.55 -13.23 -9.44
C MET A 268 28.74 -13.17 -10.96
N SER A 269 28.18 -12.14 -11.60
CA SER A 269 28.45 -11.80 -12.99
C SER A 269 29.41 -10.62 -13.06
N LEU A 270 30.57 -10.79 -13.68
CA LEU A 270 31.49 -9.69 -13.96
C LEU A 270 31.12 -9.08 -15.32
N LEU A 271 30.73 -7.81 -15.33
CA LEU A 271 30.54 -7.06 -16.57
C LEU A 271 31.91 -6.64 -17.10
N LEU A 272 32.37 -7.25 -18.19
CA LEU A 272 33.50 -6.76 -18.98
C LEU A 272 32.99 -5.62 -19.86
N ASN A 273 33.13 -4.40 -19.38
CA ASN A 273 33.04 -3.21 -20.23
C ASN A 273 34.47 -2.81 -20.60
N ASP A 274 34.81 -2.92 -21.89
CA ASP A 274 36.04 -2.39 -22.47
C ASP A 274 35.99 -0.86 -22.61
#